data_AF-A0A961XKY1-F1
#
_entry.id   AF-A0A961XKY1-F1
#
_cell.length_a   1.000
_cell.length_b   1.000
_cell.length_c   1.000
_cell.angle_alpha   90.00
_cell.angle_beta   90.00
_cell.angle_gamma   90.00
#
_symmetry.space_group_name_H-M   'P 1'
#
loop_
_entity.id
_entity.type
_entity.pdbx_description
1 polymer ?
#
loop_
_entity_poly.entity_id
_entity_poly.type
_entity_poly.pdbx_seq_one_letter_code
_entity_poly.pdbx_strand_id
1 'polypeptide(L)'
;MSDNDNTAVGAPTFAELGLSTKVLDAVTSAGYQTPTPIQAGAIPHALAGKDVLGIAQTGTGKTAAFVLPMITRLEKGRARARMPRTLILEPTRELAAQVEENFIKYGKNHRLNIALLIGGVSFDEQDRKLERGADVLIATPGRLLDHFERGKLLLTGVEILVIDEADRMLDMG
;
A
#
# COMPACT_ATOMS: atom_id res chain seq x y z
N MET A 1 42.09 -25.00 -17.93
CA MET A 1 41.81 -23.71 -18.59
C MET A 1 40.45 -23.84 -19.25
N SER A 2 39.68 -22.74 -19.25
CA SER A 2 38.27 -22.53 -19.61
C SER A 2 37.20 -23.11 -18.68
N ASP A 3 36.25 -22.35 -18.16
CA ASP A 3 36.12 -20.92 -17.87
C ASP A 3 34.99 -20.81 -16.83
N ASN A 4 35.22 -20.00 -15.80
CA ASN A 4 34.19 -19.53 -14.90
C ASN A 4 33.36 -18.50 -15.68
N ASP A 5 32.06 -18.74 -15.87
CA ASP A 5 31.14 -17.64 -16.15
C ASP A 5 29.78 -17.90 -15.50
N ASN A 6 29.80 -18.07 -14.18
CA ASN A 6 28.62 -17.80 -13.36
C ASN A 6 28.53 -16.27 -13.22
N THR A 7 27.98 -15.62 -14.24
CA THR A 7 27.64 -14.20 -14.18
C THR A 7 26.64 -14.02 -13.03
N ALA A 8 27.13 -13.50 -11.91
CA ALA A 8 26.28 -13.00 -10.85
C ALA A 8 25.44 -11.86 -11.44
N VAL A 9 24.20 -12.16 -11.84
CA VAL A 9 23.20 -11.13 -12.09
C VAL A 9 23.10 -10.35 -10.78
N GLY A 10 23.62 -9.12 -10.79
CA GLY A 10 23.62 -8.27 -9.60
C GLY A 10 22.22 -8.14 -9.02
N ALA A 11 22.10 -8.12 -7.69
CA ALA A 11 20.81 -7.91 -7.05
C ALA A 11 20.18 -6.61 -7.59
N PRO A 12 18.89 -6.63 -7.95
CA PRO A 12 18.24 -5.46 -8.55
C PRO A 12 18.22 -4.30 -7.57
N THR A 13 18.31 -3.08 -8.08
CA THR A 13 18.19 -1.83 -7.31
C THR A 13 16.75 -1.32 -7.34
N PHE A 14 16.37 -0.44 -6.40
CA PHE A 14 15.04 0.18 -6.43
C PHE A 14 14.76 0.97 -7.72
N ALA A 15 15.79 1.60 -8.30
CA ALA A 15 15.66 2.38 -9.53
C ALA A 15 15.28 1.51 -10.74
N GLU A 16 15.69 0.24 -10.73
CA GLU A 16 15.37 -0.73 -11.79
C GLU A 16 13.94 -1.30 -11.66
N LEU A 17 13.24 -1.03 -10.55
CA LEU A 17 11.89 -1.55 -10.32
C LEU A 17 10.78 -0.70 -10.96
N GLY A 18 11.12 0.44 -11.58
CA GLY A 18 10.16 1.30 -12.29
C GLY A 18 9.37 2.29 -11.42
N LEU A 19 9.79 2.50 -10.16
CA LEU A 19 9.19 3.49 -9.26
C LEU A 19 9.44 4.93 -9.75
N SER A 20 8.56 5.86 -9.38
CA SER A 20 8.78 7.28 -9.73
C SER A 20 9.98 7.86 -8.99
N THR A 21 10.57 8.93 -9.55
CA THR A 21 11.70 9.64 -8.92
C THR A 21 11.37 10.11 -7.51
N LYS A 22 10.15 10.62 -7.27
CA LYS A 22 9.70 11.07 -5.95
C LYS A 22 9.68 9.95 -4.91
N VAL A 23 9.29 8.74 -5.32
CA VAL A 23 9.28 7.55 -4.47
C VAL A 23 10.72 7.09 -4.22
N LEU A 24 11.56 7.06 -5.25
CA LEU A 24 12.99 6.71 -5.10
C LEU A 24 13.69 7.64 -4.09
N ASP A 25 13.47 8.95 -4.19
CA ASP A 25 14.01 9.93 -3.24
C ASP A 25 13.56 9.64 -1.80
N ALA A 26 12.30 9.23 -1.62
CA ALA A 26 11.76 8.88 -0.31
C ALA A 26 12.34 7.57 0.24
N VAL A 27 12.51 6.55 -0.61
CA VAL A 27 13.16 5.27 -0.28
C VAL A 27 14.61 5.50 0.17
N THR A 28 15.38 6.28 -0.59
CA THR A 28 16.76 6.64 -0.24
C THR A 28 16.81 7.44 1.06
N SER A 29 15.94 8.44 1.23
CA SER A 29 15.87 9.23 2.46
C SER A 29 15.50 8.40 3.69
N ALA A 30 14.76 7.32 3.50
CA ALA A 30 14.37 6.40 4.55
C ALA A 30 15.45 5.34 4.87
N GLY A 31 16.61 5.40 4.19
CA GLY A 31 17.77 4.55 4.44
C GLY A 31 17.74 3.19 3.74
N TYR A 32 16.80 2.97 2.81
CA TYR A 32 16.71 1.70 2.06
C TYR A 32 17.72 1.71 0.91
N GLN A 33 18.54 0.67 0.85
CA GLN A 33 19.61 0.54 -0.14
C GLN A 33 19.24 -0.45 -1.25
N THR A 34 18.79 -1.65 -0.85
CA THR A 34 18.46 -2.74 -1.76
C THR A 34 17.03 -3.24 -1.50
N PRO A 35 16.26 -3.54 -2.56
CA PRO A 35 14.95 -4.14 -2.40
C PRO A 35 15.07 -5.56 -1.85
N THR A 36 14.14 -5.94 -0.99
CA THR A 36 14.01 -7.34 -0.57
C THR A 36 13.49 -8.21 -1.72
N PRO A 37 13.65 -9.55 -1.68
CA PRO A 37 13.19 -10.42 -2.77
C PRO A 37 11.69 -10.25 -3.09
N ILE A 38 10.84 -10.07 -2.07
CA ILE A 38 9.41 -9.84 -2.29
C ILE A 38 9.13 -8.48 -2.95
N GLN A 39 9.91 -7.44 -2.63
CA GLN A 39 9.80 -6.13 -3.28
C GLN A 39 10.24 -6.20 -4.75
N ALA A 40 11.40 -6.81 -5.01
CA ALA A 40 11.92 -6.96 -6.37
C ALA A 40 10.97 -7.79 -7.26
N GLY A 41 10.36 -8.84 -6.71
CA GLY A 41 9.40 -9.68 -7.43
C GLY A 41 8.02 -9.04 -7.61
N ALA A 42 7.52 -8.27 -6.64
CA ALA A 42 6.14 -7.75 -6.68
C ALA A 42 6.01 -6.37 -7.34
N ILE A 43 6.96 -5.45 -7.09
CA ILE A 43 6.81 -4.04 -7.47
C ILE A 43 6.59 -3.85 -8.97
N PRO A 44 7.39 -4.46 -9.88
CA PRO A 44 7.19 -4.28 -11.32
C PRO A 44 5.83 -4.78 -11.79
N HIS A 45 5.32 -5.87 -11.20
CA HIS A 45 4.01 -6.43 -11.54
C HIS A 45 2.86 -5.54 -11.04
N ALA A 46 2.96 -5.02 -9.82
CA ALA A 46 1.97 -4.11 -9.24
C ALA A 46 1.89 -2.77 -10.02
N LEU A 47 3.03 -2.24 -10.46
CA LEU A 47 3.09 -1.05 -11.34
C LEU A 47 2.42 -1.29 -12.69
N ALA A 48 2.58 -2.49 -13.25
CA ALA A 48 1.93 -2.91 -14.48
C ALA A 48 0.43 -3.19 -14.32
N GLY A 49 -0.13 -3.07 -13.11
CA GLY A 49 -1.54 -3.31 -12.83
C GLY A 49 -1.94 -4.78 -12.88
N LYS A 50 -0.98 -5.70 -12.70
CA LYS A 50 -1.26 -7.14 -12.61
C LYS A 50 -1.64 -7.51 -11.18
N ASP A 51 -2.43 -8.57 -11.05
CA ASP A 51 -2.70 -9.19 -9.76
C ASP A 51 -1.43 -9.85 -9.23
N VAL A 52 -1.21 -9.71 -7.92
CA VAL A 52 -0.02 -10.22 -7.23
C VAL A 52 -0.44 -10.96 -5.97
N LEU A 53 -0.01 -12.23 -5.86
CA LEU A 53 -0.07 -12.98 -4.62
C LEU A 53 1.32 -13.00 -3.99
N GLY A 54 1.49 -12.25 -2.90
CA GLY A 54 2.76 -12.15 -2.18
C GLY A 54 2.80 -13.10 -0.98
N ILE A 55 3.57 -14.18 -1.05
CA ILE A 55 3.78 -15.10 0.07
C ILE A 55 5.17 -14.84 0.66
N ALA A 56 5.21 -14.23 1.84
CA ALA A 56 6.45 -14.02 2.58
C ALA A 56 6.18 -13.88 4.08
N GLN A 57 7.17 -14.18 4.91
CA GLN A 57 7.10 -14.02 6.36
C GLN A 57 6.96 -12.53 6.75
N THR A 58 6.37 -12.24 7.90
CA THR A 58 6.35 -10.89 8.47
C THR A 58 7.78 -10.35 8.62
N GLY A 59 7.96 -9.04 8.42
CA GLY A 59 9.28 -8.40 8.48
C GLY A 59 10.15 -8.53 7.22
N THR A 60 9.67 -9.19 6.16
CA THR A 60 10.39 -9.34 4.88
C THR A 60 10.20 -8.16 3.91
N GLY A 61 9.48 -7.11 4.33
CA GLY A 61 9.24 -5.92 3.52
C GLY A 61 8.01 -5.98 2.62
N LYS A 62 7.05 -6.89 2.88
CA LYS A 62 5.75 -7.00 2.19
C LYS A 62 5.02 -5.66 2.08
N THR A 63 4.95 -4.90 3.17
CA THR A 63 4.25 -3.60 3.19
C THR A 63 4.81 -2.64 2.15
N ALA A 64 6.14 -2.44 2.12
CA ALA A 64 6.75 -1.60 1.10
C ALA A 64 6.59 -2.16 -0.33
N ALA A 65 6.45 -3.49 -0.48
CA ALA A 65 6.24 -4.12 -1.78
C ALA A 65 4.90 -3.72 -2.44
N PHE A 66 3.86 -3.37 -1.66
CA PHE A 66 2.62 -2.82 -2.21
C PHE A 66 2.49 -1.29 -2.04
N VAL A 67 3.05 -0.70 -0.99
CA VAL A 67 2.96 0.75 -0.74
C VAL A 67 3.72 1.56 -1.82
N LEU A 68 4.96 1.20 -2.12
CA LEU A 68 5.80 1.94 -3.08
C LEU A 68 5.19 2.02 -4.50
N PRO A 69 4.74 0.90 -5.10
CA PRO A 69 4.11 0.96 -6.42
C PRO A 69 2.74 1.66 -6.37
N MET A 70 2.00 1.55 -5.25
CA MET A 70 0.73 2.25 -5.08
C MET A 70 0.93 3.78 -5.08
N ILE A 71 1.90 4.30 -4.31
CA ILE A 71 2.22 5.73 -4.29
C ILE A 71 2.58 6.22 -5.71
N THR A 72 3.40 5.46 -6.43
CA THR A 72 3.78 5.77 -7.83
C THR A 72 2.55 5.86 -8.73
N ARG A 73 1.61 4.91 -8.63
CA ARG A 73 0.37 4.91 -9.44
C ARG A 73 -0.57 6.06 -9.06
N LEU A 74 -0.62 6.43 -7.79
CA LEU A 74 -1.48 7.50 -7.28
C LEU A 74 -1.02 8.91 -7.65
N GLU A 75 0.18 9.09 -8.21
CA GLU A 75 0.67 10.40 -8.69
C GLU A 75 -0.21 11.07 -9.74
N LYS A 76 -1.01 10.27 -10.47
CA LYS A 76 -1.96 10.75 -11.46
C LYS A 76 -3.36 10.70 -10.89
N GLY A 77 -4.17 11.74 -11.12
CA GLY A 77 -5.56 11.79 -10.64
C GLY A 77 -5.68 12.31 -9.21
N ARG A 78 -6.91 12.30 -8.70
CA ARG A 78 -7.25 12.74 -7.34
C ARG A 78 -8.50 12.02 -6.84
N ALA A 79 -8.54 11.71 -5.56
CA ALA A 79 -9.74 11.16 -4.94
C ALA A 79 -10.93 12.13 -5.01
N ARG A 80 -12.13 11.54 -4.98
CA ARG A 80 -13.41 12.26 -4.85
C ARG A 80 -13.97 12.02 -3.46
N ALA A 81 -14.78 12.97 -2.98
CA ALA A 81 -15.44 12.84 -1.68
C ALA A 81 -16.15 11.48 -1.57
N ARG A 82 -15.88 10.76 -0.47
CA ARG A 82 -16.47 9.45 -0.13
C ARG A 82 -16.19 8.33 -1.14
N MET A 83 -15.32 8.55 -2.14
CA MET A 83 -15.04 7.59 -3.20
C MET A 83 -13.53 7.37 -3.30
N PRO A 84 -12.98 6.47 -2.47
CA PRO A 84 -11.55 6.23 -2.41
C PRO A 84 -11.02 5.62 -3.70
N ARG A 85 -9.73 5.85 -3.99
CA ARG A 85 -9.05 5.26 -5.15
C ARG A 85 -8.42 3.91 -4.84
N THR A 86 -7.95 3.71 -3.62
CA THR A 86 -7.43 2.42 -3.18
C THR A 86 -8.07 1.98 -1.88
N LEU A 87 -8.10 0.67 -1.66
CA LEU A 87 -8.53 0.06 -0.41
C LEU A 87 -7.45 -0.94 0.04
N ILE A 88 -7.03 -0.81 1.29
CA ILE A 88 -6.12 -1.73 1.97
C ILE A 88 -6.86 -2.29 3.19
N LEU A 89 -7.00 -3.61 3.23
CA LEU A 89 -7.59 -4.34 4.35
C LEU A 89 -6.50 -4.92 5.23
N GLU A 90 -6.59 -4.61 6.51
CA GLU A 90 -5.68 -5.09 7.55
C GLU A 90 -6.49 -5.77 8.66
N PRO A 91 -6.02 -6.90 9.24
CA PRO A 91 -6.80 -7.64 10.23
C PRO A 91 -6.95 -6.89 11.55
N THR A 92 -6.01 -6.02 11.91
CA THR A 92 -6.03 -5.30 13.19
C THR A 92 -5.78 -3.81 13.03
N ARG A 93 -6.17 -3.07 14.07
CA ARG A 93 -6.04 -1.60 14.13
C ARG A 93 -4.58 -1.17 14.10
N GLU A 94 -3.73 -1.94 14.76
CA GLU A 94 -2.30 -1.69 14.91
C GLU A 94 -1.58 -1.89 13.57
N LEU A 95 -1.91 -2.95 12.83
CA LEU A 95 -1.36 -3.18 11.51
C LEU A 95 -1.83 -2.10 10.52
N ALA A 96 -3.11 -1.73 10.57
CA ALA A 96 -3.65 -0.62 9.79
C ALA A 96 -2.91 0.72 10.04
N ALA A 97 -2.63 1.04 11.31
CA ALA A 97 -1.86 2.23 11.68
C ALA A 97 -0.41 2.16 11.18
N GLN A 98 0.24 0.99 11.26
CA GLN A 98 1.58 0.79 10.72
C GLN A 98 1.63 0.99 9.20
N VAL A 99 0.60 0.57 8.46
CA VAL A 99 0.52 0.85 7.03
C VAL A 99 0.35 2.36 6.76
N GLU A 100 -0.47 3.07 7.54
CA GLU A 100 -0.60 4.54 7.43
C GLU A 100 0.76 5.23 7.63
N GLU A 101 1.55 4.81 8.62
CA GLU A 101 2.91 5.32 8.85
C GLU A 101 3.84 5.11 7.65
N ASN A 102 3.72 3.98 6.94
CA ASN A 102 4.49 3.72 5.73
C ASN A 102 4.12 4.68 4.60
N PHE A 103 2.84 5.02 4.44
CA PHE A 103 2.42 6.04 3.46
C PHE A 103 2.94 7.44 3.83
N ILE A 104 2.96 7.79 5.11
CA ILE A 104 3.56 9.06 5.56
C ILE A 104 5.06 9.08 5.25
N LYS A 105 5.76 7.99 5.56
CA LYS A 105 7.21 7.84 5.36
C LYS A 105 7.60 7.92 3.88
N TYR A 106 6.97 7.12 3.02
CA TYR A 106 7.33 7.02 1.61
C TYR A 106 6.64 8.05 0.71
N GLY A 107 5.50 8.59 1.16
CA GLY A 107 4.70 9.58 0.43
C GLY A 107 5.04 11.03 0.76
N LYS A 108 6.15 11.31 1.48
CA LYS A 108 6.53 12.66 1.93
C LYS A 108 6.64 13.70 0.80
N ASN A 109 6.88 13.25 -0.44
CA ASN A 109 7.01 14.07 -1.64
C ASN A 109 5.70 14.16 -2.45
N HIS A 110 4.60 13.65 -1.89
CA HIS A 110 3.30 13.50 -2.53
C HIS A 110 2.22 14.21 -1.70
N ARG A 111 1.13 14.60 -2.38
CA ARG A 111 -0.07 15.15 -1.73
C ARG A 111 -1.17 14.10 -1.80
N LEU A 112 -0.99 13.02 -1.04
CA LEU A 112 -1.98 11.95 -0.94
C LEU A 112 -2.82 12.15 0.31
N ASN A 113 -4.14 12.05 0.15
CA ASN A 113 -5.05 12.01 1.28
C ASN A 113 -5.20 10.56 1.74
N ILE A 114 -4.83 10.30 3.00
CA ILE A 114 -4.93 8.98 3.61
C ILE A 114 -6.08 9.00 4.63
N ALA A 115 -6.96 8.00 4.55
CA ALA A 115 -8.03 7.78 5.51
C ALA A 115 -7.84 6.42 6.17
N LEU A 116 -7.83 6.43 7.50
CA LEU A 116 -7.74 5.23 8.33
C LEU A 116 -9.10 4.96 8.98
N LEU A 117 -9.70 3.81 8.65
CA LEU A 117 -10.98 3.36 9.19
C LEU A 117 -10.80 2.19 10.15
N ILE A 118 -10.75 2.50 11.44
CA ILE A 118 -10.53 1.52 12.50
C ILE A 118 -11.51 1.70 13.65
N GLY A 119 -11.72 0.61 14.41
CA GLY A 119 -12.49 0.63 15.65
C GLY A 119 -11.88 1.58 16.70
N GLY A 120 -12.69 1.98 17.68
CA GLY A 120 -12.22 2.82 18.81
C GLY A 120 -11.91 4.28 18.45
N VAL A 121 -12.16 4.71 17.22
CA VAL A 121 -12.07 6.11 16.76
C VAL A 121 -13.46 6.61 16.37
N SER A 122 -13.71 7.91 16.55
CA SER A 122 -14.99 8.56 16.23
C SER A 122 -15.36 8.40 14.74
N PHE A 123 -16.63 8.10 14.48
CA PHE A 123 -17.17 8.08 13.11
C PHE A 123 -17.06 9.44 12.43
N ASP A 124 -17.34 10.53 13.14
CA ASP A 124 -17.34 11.87 12.55
C ASP A 124 -15.94 12.29 12.08
N GLU A 125 -14.90 11.88 12.80
CA GLU A 125 -13.52 12.13 12.39
C GLU A 125 -13.17 11.37 11.11
N GLN A 126 -13.55 10.09 11.05
CA GLN A 126 -13.37 9.24 9.88
C GLN A 126 -14.18 9.75 8.68
N ASP A 127 -15.43 10.16 8.90
CA ASP A 127 -16.30 10.73 7.87
C ASP A 127 -15.72 12.02 7.28
N ARG A 128 -15.15 12.90 8.10
CA ARG A 128 -14.47 14.12 7.61
C ARG A 128 -13.26 13.78 6.74
N LYS A 129 -12.50 12.74 7.08
CA LYS A 129 -11.38 12.27 6.23
C LYS A 129 -11.91 11.76 4.88
N LEU A 130 -12.99 10.99 4.89
CA LEU A 130 -13.63 10.49 3.67
C LEU A 130 -14.21 11.62 2.79
N GLU A 131 -14.82 12.64 3.40
CA GLU A 131 -15.39 13.80 2.70
C GLU A 131 -14.33 14.63 1.96
N ARG A 132 -13.10 14.68 2.47
CA ARG A 132 -11.96 15.31 1.77
C ARG A 132 -11.53 14.55 0.51
N GLY A 133 -11.97 13.30 0.36
CA GLY A 133 -11.55 12.37 -0.68
C GLY A 133 -10.23 11.69 -0.31
N ALA A 134 -10.26 10.37 -0.16
CA ALA A 134 -9.09 9.56 0.19
C ALA A 134 -8.45 8.94 -1.05
N ASP A 135 -7.19 9.25 -1.34
CA ASP A 135 -6.43 8.51 -2.35
C ASP A 135 -6.13 7.11 -1.84
N VAL A 136 -5.85 6.99 -0.54
CA VAL A 136 -5.58 5.73 0.15
C VAL A 136 -6.57 5.53 1.29
N LEU A 137 -7.39 4.49 1.20
CA LEU A 137 -8.22 4.02 2.31
C LEU A 137 -7.60 2.79 2.94
N ILE A 138 -7.27 2.86 4.23
CA ILE A 138 -6.79 1.72 5.03
C ILE A 138 -7.87 1.41 6.05
N ALA A 139 -8.28 0.15 6.17
CA ALA A 139 -9.39 -0.20 7.04
C ALA A 139 -9.24 -1.58 7.69
N THR A 140 -9.80 -1.73 8.90
CA THR A 140 -10.18 -3.06 9.39
C THR A 140 -11.55 -3.47 8.81
N PRO A 141 -11.79 -4.76 8.52
CA PRO A 141 -13.00 -5.21 7.83
C PRO A 141 -14.32 -4.73 8.47
N GLY A 142 -14.47 -4.92 9.79
CA GLY A 142 -15.69 -4.53 10.49
C GLY A 142 -15.99 -3.02 10.41
N ARG A 143 -14.97 -2.15 10.55
CA ARG A 143 -15.17 -0.70 10.47
C ARG A 143 -15.44 -0.25 9.03
N LEU A 144 -14.84 -0.89 8.03
CA LEU A 144 -15.16 -0.65 6.63
C LEU A 144 -16.65 -0.92 6.36
N LEU A 145 -17.14 -2.08 6.81
CA LEU A 145 -18.54 -2.49 6.64
C LEU A 145 -19.48 -1.50 7.32
N ASP A 146 -19.19 -1.08 8.56
CA ASP A 146 -20.00 -0.06 9.26
C ASP A 146 -20.16 1.23 8.43
N HIS A 147 -19.09 1.73 7.81
CA HIS A 147 -19.13 2.95 6.99
C HIS A 147 -19.86 2.73 5.66
N PHE A 148 -19.70 1.54 5.07
CA PHE A 148 -20.36 1.17 3.82
C PHE A 148 -21.87 1.02 3.99
N GLU A 149 -22.32 0.30 5.01
CA GLU A 149 -23.74 0.08 5.31
C GLU A 149 -24.50 1.36 5.65
N ARG A 150 -23.82 2.34 6.26
CA ARG A 150 -24.37 3.68 6.51
C ARG A 150 -24.53 4.54 5.25
N GLY A 151 -24.15 4.04 4.07
CA GLY A 151 -24.27 4.73 2.78
C GLY A 151 -23.28 5.88 2.59
N LYS A 152 -22.24 5.94 3.43
CA LYS A 152 -21.30 7.07 3.51
C LYS A 152 -20.00 6.86 2.72
N LEU A 153 -19.82 5.68 2.11
CA LEU A 153 -18.63 5.25 1.40
C LEU A 153 -19.00 4.55 0.08
N LEU A 154 -18.41 5.00 -1.03
CA LEU A 154 -18.65 4.47 -2.37
C LEU A 154 -17.39 3.76 -2.90
N LEU A 155 -17.40 2.42 -2.86
CA LEU A 155 -16.25 1.60 -3.27
C LEU A 155 -16.09 1.47 -4.80
N THR A 156 -17.03 2.01 -5.59
CA THR A 156 -16.98 1.97 -7.07
C THR A 156 -15.80 2.73 -7.67
N GLY A 157 -15.09 3.55 -6.87
CA GLY A 157 -13.89 4.26 -7.31
C GLY A 157 -12.57 3.53 -7.05
N VAL A 158 -12.62 2.37 -6.38
CA VAL A 158 -11.42 1.61 -6.02
C VAL A 158 -10.81 0.99 -7.28
N GLU A 159 -9.59 1.40 -7.61
CA GLU A 159 -8.78 0.88 -8.73
C GLU A 159 -7.66 -0.07 -8.27
N ILE A 160 -7.35 -0.10 -6.97
CA ILE A 160 -6.35 -0.99 -6.37
C ILE A 160 -6.90 -1.49 -5.04
N LEU A 161 -6.97 -2.82 -4.88
CA LEU A 161 -7.30 -3.50 -3.65
C LEU A 161 -6.08 -4.24 -3.12
N VAL A 162 -5.79 -4.10 -1.83
CA VAL A 162 -4.79 -4.88 -1.11
C VAL A 162 -5.47 -5.57 0.07
N ILE A 163 -5.14 -6.83 0.26
CA ILE A 163 -5.57 -7.66 1.38
C ILE A 163 -4.28 -8.19 2.02
N ASP A 164 -3.84 -7.59 3.13
CA ASP A 164 -2.63 -8.04 3.84
C ASP A 164 -3.00 -8.97 5.00
N GLU A 165 -2.16 -9.98 5.26
CA GLU A 165 -2.41 -11.02 6.28
C GLU A 165 -3.81 -11.66 6.08
N ALA A 166 -4.11 -12.05 4.83
CA ALA A 166 -5.40 -12.58 4.41
C ALA A 166 -5.80 -13.88 5.14
N ASP A 167 -4.82 -14.73 5.43
CA ASP A 167 -4.97 -15.92 6.27
C ASP A 167 -5.49 -15.56 7.66
N ARG A 168 -4.89 -14.57 8.31
CA ARG A 168 -5.35 -14.08 9.61
C ARG A 168 -6.75 -13.49 9.55
N MET A 169 -7.11 -12.78 8.47
CA MET A 169 -8.47 -12.26 8.30
C MET A 169 -9.49 -13.39 8.15
N LEU A 170 -9.16 -14.47 7.43
CA LEU A 170 -10.06 -15.63 7.30
C LEU A 170 -10.28 -16.36 8.63
N ASP A 171 -9.26 -16.40 9.49
CA ASP A 171 -9.37 -17.03 10.83
C ASP A 171 -10.27 -16.23 11.79
N MET A 172 -10.52 -14.95 11.51
CA MET A 172 -11.32 -14.06 12.36
C MET A 172 -12.84 -14.12 12.06
N GLY A 173 -13.25 -14.82 11.01
CA GLY A 173 -14.65 -14.95 10.55
C GLY A 173 -15.13 -13.80 9.68
#